data_AF-A0A2T2XFS3-F1
#
_entry.id   AF-A0A2T2XFS3-F1
#
_cell.length_a   1.000
_cell.length_b   1.000
_cell.length_c   1.000
_cell.angle_alpha   90.00
_cell.angle_beta   90.00
_cell.angle_gamma   90.00
#
_symmetry.space_group_name_H-M   'P 1'
#
loop_
_entity.id
_entity.type
_entity.pdbx_description
1 polymer ?
#
loop_
_entity_poly.entity_id
_entity_poly.type
_entity_poly.pdbx_seq_one_letter_code
_entity_poly.pdbx_strand_id
1 'polypeptide(L)' 'MILHVCNGLPVVSLTLEYRGQIVTVNNLILDTGAAESLIDREAVKELKIETDDDDIIVPMAGIGGLSCLLSIYDDL' A
#
# COMPACT_ATOMS: atom_id res chain seq x y z
N MET A 1 4.42 -14.32 0.71
CA MET A 1 3.15 -13.97 0.05
C MET A 1 2.32 -15.23 -0.15
N ILE A 2 1.03 -15.18 0.16
CA ILE A 2 0.07 -16.24 -0.14
C ILE A 2 -1.05 -15.61 -0.96
N LEU A 3 -1.49 -16.25 -2.05
CA LEU A 3 -2.54 -15.78 -2.96
C LEU A 3 -3.74 -16.72 -2.93
N HIS A 4 -4.94 -16.15 -2.86
CA HIS A 4 -6.22 -16.84 -2.98
C HIS A 4 -7.19 -16.01 -3.84
N VAL A 5 -8.28 -16.63 -4.29
CA VAL A 5 -9.34 -15.92 -5.03
C VAL A 5 -10.61 -15.90 -4.18
N CYS A 6 -11.12 -14.70 -3.88
CA CYS A 6 -12.33 -14.48 -3.11
C CYS A 6 -13.34 -13.71 -3.96
N ASN A 7 -14.49 -14.32 -4.27
CA ASN A 7 -15.53 -13.70 -5.13
C ASN A 7 -14.99 -13.18 -6.48
N GLY A 8 -14.03 -13.89 -7.07
CA GLY A 8 -13.38 -13.50 -8.34
C GLY A 8 -12.27 -12.47 -8.21
N LEU A 9 -11.98 -11.96 -7.01
CA LEU A 9 -10.87 -11.04 -6.76
C LEU A 9 -9.63 -11.80 -6.28
N PRO A 10 -8.43 -11.55 -6.86
CA PRO A 10 -7.19 -12.07 -6.32
C PRO A 10 -6.84 -11.32 -5.03
N VAL A 11 -6.72 -12.07 -3.95
CA VAL A 11 -6.46 -11.55 -2.60
C VAL A 11 -5.16 -12.17 -2.07
N VAL A 12 -4.28 -11.33 -1.55
CA VAL A 12 -2.99 -11.74 -0.98
C VAL A 12 -2.84 -11.38 0.49
N SER A 13 -2.02 -12.16 1.18
CA SER A 13 -1.41 -11.75 2.44
C SER A 13 0.07 -11.48 2.22
N LEU A 14 0.53 -10.31 2.66
CA LEU A 14 1.89 -9.83 2.44
C LEU A 14 2.51 -9.39 3.77
N THR A 15 3.74 -9.84 4.02
CA THR A 15 4.54 -9.40 5.16
C THR A 15 5.46 -8.29 4.65
N LEU A 16 5.34 -7.12 5.26
CA LEU A 16 6.17 -5.95 5.00
C LEU A 16 7.20 -5.84 6.11
N GLU A 17 8.42 -5.50 5.73
CA GLU A 17 9.47 -5.11 6.66
C GLU A 17 9.93 -3.71 6.30
N TYR A 18 10.02 -2.84 7.30
CA TYR A 18 10.50 -1.48 7.15
C TYR A 18 11.27 -1.07 8.40
N ARG A 19 12.54 -0.67 8.24
CA ARG A 19 13.45 -0.26 9.33
C ARG A 19 13.45 -1.24 10.53
N GLY A 20 13.41 -2.55 10.25
CA GLY A 20 13.39 -3.62 11.26
C GLY A 20 12.02 -3.88 11.93
N GLN A 21 11.00 -3.08 11.60
CA GLN A 21 9.62 -3.36 11.99
C GLN A 21 8.97 -4.26 10.94
N ILE A 22 8.20 -5.25 11.39
CA ILE A 22 7.53 -6.22 10.52
C ILE A 22 6.02 -6.16 10.80
N VAL A 23 5.22 -6.09 9.74
CA VAL A 23 3.76 -6.22 9.82
C VAL A 23 3.28 -7.19 8.74
N THR A 24 2.25 -7.98 9.05
CA THR A 24 1.56 -8.79 8.04
C THR A 24 0.21 -8.18 7.74
N VAL A 25 0.05 -7.71 6.51
CA VAL A 25 -1.21 -7.16 6.01
C VAL A 25 -1.95 -8.27 5.28
N ASN A 26 -3.16 -8.54 5.75
CA ASN A 26 -4.06 -9.54 5.19
C ASN A 26 -5.10 -8.89 4.30
N ASN A 27 -5.70 -9.70 3.41
CA ASN A 27 -6.82 -9.30 2.58
C ASN A 27 -6.50 -8.13 1.62
N LEU A 28 -5.27 -8.06 1.10
CA LEU A 28 -4.88 -7.09 0.09
C LEU A 28 -5.40 -7.54 -1.29
N ILE A 29 -5.95 -6.62 -2.08
CA ILE A 29 -6.30 -6.90 -3.47
C ILE A 29 -5.02 -6.83 -4.31
N LEU A 30 -4.78 -7.86 -5.13
CA LEU A 30 -3.74 -7.81 -6.15
C LEU A 30 -4.31 -7.15 -7.41
N ASP A 31 -4.09 -5.85 -7.55
CA ASP A 31 -4.64 -5.06 -8.65
C ASP A 31 -3.59 -4.81 -9.75
N THR A 32 -3.69 -5.53 -10.87
CA THR A 32 -2.82 -5.30 -12.03
C THR A 32 -3.22 -4.08 -12.85
N GLY A 33 -4.38 -3.47 -12.57
CA GLY A 33 -4.85 -2.25 -13.21
C GLY A 33 -4.38 -0.98 -12.50
N ALA A 34 -3.83 -1.09 -11.29
CA ALA A 34 -3.24 0.02 -10.57
C ALA A 34 -1.83 0.33 -11.09
N ALA A 35 -1.53 1.60 -11.31
CA ALA A 35 -0.19 2.05 -11.72
C ALA A 35 0.84 1.95 -10.58
N GLU A 36 0.37 2.11 -9.34
CA GLU A 36 1.18 2.12 -8.13
C GLU A 36 0.51 1.26 -7.05
N SER A 37 1.30 0.75 -6.10
CA SER A 37 0.77 0.03 -4.94
C SER A 37 0.18 1.00 -3.92
N LEU A 38 -1.00 0.66 -3.40
CA LEU A 38 -1.64 1.42 -2.32
C LEU A 38 -1.80 0.57 -1.09
N ILE A 39 -1.42 1.15 0.04
CA ILE A 39 -1.53 0.52 1.35
C ILE A 39 -2.23 1.49 2.28
N ASP A 40 -3.26 1.00 2.96
CA ASP A 40 -3.97 1.76 3.98
C ASP A 40 -3.02 2.07 5.16
N ARG A 41 -2.94 3.35 5.55
CA ARG A 41 -2.03 3.82 6.59
C ARG A 41 -2.30 3.17 7.95
N GLU A 42 -3.57 2.91 8.28
CA GLU A 42 -3.94 2.25 9.52
C GLU A 42 -3.56 0.76 9.51
N ALA A 43 -3.60 0.12 8.34
CA ALA A 43 -3.19 -1.27 8.18
C ALA A 43 -1.69 -1.49 8.42
N VAL A 44 -0.86 -0.45 8.27
CA VAL A 44 0.60 -0.51 8.48
C VAL A 44 1.12 0.39 9.60
N LYS A 45 0.24 0.86 10.49
CA LYS A 45 0.64 1.75 11.61
C LYS A 45 1.78 1.21 12.48
N GLU A 46 1.93 -0.12 12.58
CA GLU A 46 2.99 -0.79 13.36
C GLU A 46 4.39 -0.60 12.77
N LEU A 47 4.48 -0.31 11.47
CA LEU A 47 5.73 0.04 10.80
C LEU A 47 6.22 1.44 11.18
N LYS A 48 5.37 2.28 11.79
CA LYS A 48 5.69 3.64 12.22
C LYS A 48 6.33 4.46 11.08
N ILE A 49 5.79 4.33 9.88
CA ILE A 49 6.24 5.11 8.73
C ILE A 49 5.84 6.57 8.99
N GLU A 50 6.85 7.42 9.09
CA GLU A 50 6.71 8.86 9.21
C GLU A 50 6.86 9.49 7.84
N THR A 51 6.30 10.68 7.68
CA THR A 51 6.40 11.43 6.43
C THR A 51 7.65 12.28 6.47
N ASP A 52 8.44 12.28 5.40
CA ASP A 52 9.62 13.15 5.25
C ASP A 52 9.30 14.39 4.40
N ASP A 53 10.18 15.39 4.42
CA ASP A 53 10.08 16.61 3.62
C ASP A 53 10.18 16.34 2.11
N ASP A 54 10.78 15.20 1.74
CA ASP A 54 10.92 14.74 0.35
C ASP A 54 9.70 13.93 -0.15
N ASP A 55 8.75 13.61 0.73
CA ASP A 55 7.50 12.95 0.33
C ASP A 55 6.62 13.88 -0.51
N ILE A 56 6.01 13.33 -1.55
CA ILE A 56 5.19 14.11 -2.46
C ILE A 56 3.74 13.62 -2.48
N ILE A 57 2.82 14.59 -2.58
CA ILE A 57 1.42 14.31 -2.83
C ILE A 57 1.25 14.07 -4.34
N VAL A 58 0.87 12.85 -4.69
CA VAL A 58 0.63 12.44 -6.07
C VAL A 58 -0.87 12.35 -6.35
N PRO A 59 -1.36 12.94 -7.44
CA PRO A 59 -2.74 12.73 -7.87
C PRO A 59 -2.89 11.32 -8.46
N MET A 60 -3.95 10.63 -8.08
CA MET A 60 -4.39 9.38 -8.70
C MET A 60 -5.82 9.54 -9.23
N ALA A 61 -6.10 8.95 -10.38
CA ALA A 61 -7.44 8.87 -10.93
C ALA A 61 -7.92 7.41 -10.93
N GLY A 62 -9.12 7.19 -10.40
CA GLY A 62 -9.82 5.91 -10.48
C GLY A 62 -11.27 6.11 -10.94
N ILE A 63 -12.09 5.07 -10.84
CA ILE A 63 -13.52 5.15 -11.16
C ILE A 63 -14.24 6.22 -10.33
N GLY A 64 -13.80 6.45 -9.08
CA GLY A 64 -14.32 7.51 -8.21
C GLY A 64 -13.87 8.94 -8.55
N GLY A 65 -13.04 9.11 -9.59
CA GLY A 65 -12.43 10.39 -9.95
C GLY A 65 -11.03 10.57 -9.37
N LEU A 66 -10.62 11.84 -9.24
CA LEU A 66 -9.31 12.23 -8.73
C LEU A 66 -9.25 12.13 -7.20
N SER A 67 -8.15 11.60 -6.69
CA SER A 67 -7.79 11.53 -5.28
C SER A 67 -6.32 11.93 -5.10
N CYS A 68 -5.97 12.44 -3.93
CA CYS A 68 -4.58 12.76 -3.58
C CYS A 68 -4.05 11.68 -2.65
N LEU A 69 -2.89 11.14 -2.97
CA LEU A 69 -2.20 10.13 -2.17
C LEU A 69 -0.84 10.65 -1.77
N LEU A 70 -0.38 10.22 -0.60
CA LEU A 70 1.00 10.47 -0.18
C LEU A 70 1.88 9.37 -0.74
N SER A 71 2.83 9.74 -1.58
CA SER A 71 3.89 8.84 -2.04
C SER A 71 5.07 8.99 -1.09
N ILE A 72 5.42 7.91 -0.42
CA ILE A 72 6.51 7.89 0.55
C ILE A 72 7.79 7.51 -0.19
N TYR A 73 8.79 8.39 -0.15
CA TYR A 73 10.13 8.15 -0.68
C TYR A 73 11.09 8.07 0.50
N ASP A 74 11.89 7.01 0.53
CA ASP A 74 12.91 6.85 1.55
C ASP A 74 14.17 6.36 0.84
N ASP A 75 15.25 7.12 0.97
CA ASP A 75 16.54 6.78 0.37
C ASP A 75 17.07 5.49 1.01
N LEU A 76 16.97 4.37 0.28
CA LEU A 76 17.51 3.07 0.66
C LEU A 76 19.04 3.01 0.60
#